data_AF-A0A2S6XB13-F1
#
_entry.id   AF-A0A2S6XB13-F1
#
_cell.length_a   1.000
_cell.length_b   1.000
_cell.length_c   1.000
_cell.angle_alpha   90.00
_cell.angle_beta   90.00
_cell.angle_gamma   90.00
#
_symmetry.space_group_name_H-M   'P 1'
#
loop_
_entity.id
_entity.type
_entity.pdbx_description
1 polymer ?
#
loop_
_entity_poly.entity_id
_entity_poly.type
_entity_poly.pdbx_seq_one_letter_code
_entity_poly.pdbx_strand_id
1 'polypeptide(L)'
;MPIPGTPSRAELAEHLVRTRIAGDVATPRENNLSHYRKLANGDRGFWLGLELGDRWNDEQDVLAVMAERVGVNDDPEHRYGQDTIDPELTVAALERMAGRLRKAADGGQRVLFATGHPGGLLDVHRATAAALRAAGCEIVVIPEGLTTEEGYVQQFADVSVLEHGASLWHTHSGEPMKAILTGLERAGRPLPDLVVADHGWAGYAAQHGVDSVGYADCNDPALFLAESEGTLQVAVPLDDHVVSPRYYDPMTAYLLTEAGLK
;
A
#
# COMPACT_ATOMS: atom_id res chain seq x y z
N MET A 1 -16.60 7.90 -12.90
CA MET A 1 -16.86 7.29 -14.23
C MET A 1 -16.80 5.79 -14.05
N PRO A 2 -17.60 4.97 -14.76
CA PRO A 2 -17.46 3.52 -14.66
C PRO A 2 -16.06 3.13 -15.12
N ILE A 3 -15.39 2.30 -14.33
CA ILE A 3 -14.13 1.68 -14.72
C ILE A 3 -14.41 0.89 -16.02
N PRO A 4 -13.60 1.02 -17.08
CA PRO A 4 -13.75 0.22 -18.30
C PRO A 4 -13.80 -1.29 -17.99
N GLY A 5 -14.22 -2.10 -18.96
CA GLY A 5 -14.33 -3.57 -18.80
C GLY A 5 -13.10 -4.20 -18.11
N THR A 6 -13.29 -5.36 -17.46
CA THR A 6 -12.18 -6.03 -16.77
C THR A 6 -11.13 -6.47 -17.79
N PRO A 7 -9.86 -6.04 -17.67
CA PRO A 7 -8.80 -6.56 -18.52
C PRO A 7 -8.54 -8.03 -18.20
N SER A 8 -8.08 -8.82 -19.17
CA SER A 8 -7.41 -10.08 -18.89
C SER A 8 -6.07 -9.84 -18.17
N ARG A 9 -5.52 -10.90 -17.59
CA ARG A 9 -4.20 -10.85 -16.92
C ARG A 9 -3.10 -10.25 -17.81
N ALA A 10 -3.06 -10.65 -19.09
CA ALA A 10 -2.08 -10.16 -20.06
C ALA A 10 -2.32 -8.69 -20.47
N GLU A 11 -3.58 -8.30 -20.68
CA GLU A 11 -3.95 -6.91 -20.97
C GLU A 11 -3.63 -5.99 -19.79
N LEU A 12 -3.77 -6.47 -18.55
CA LEU A 12 -3.37 -5.73 -17.37
C LEU A 12 -1.85 -5.56 -17.31
N ALA A 13 -1.07 -6.62 -17.50
CA ALA A 13 0.39 -6.52 -17.50
C ALA A 13 0.89 -5.52 -18.55
N GLU A 14 0.37 -5.57 -19.78
CA GLU A 14 0.69 -4.58 -20.82
C GLU A 14 0.27 -3.16 -20.41
N HIS A 15 -0.90 -3.02 -19.78
CA HIS A 15 -1.38 -1.74 -19.29
C HIS A 15 -0.45 -1.13 -18.25
N LEU A 16 -0.03 -1.91 -17.25
CA LEU A 16 0.85 -1.47 -16.17
C LEU A 16 2.17 -0.94 -16.72
N VAL A 17 2.77 -1.65 -17.70
CA VAL A 17 3.99 -1.22 -18.39
C VAL A 17 3.76 0.08 -19.16
N ARG A 18 2.69 0.16 -19.95
CA ARG A 18 2.39 1.33 -20.79
C ARG A 18 2.16 2.60 -19.96
N THR A 19 1.57 2.46 -18.76
CA THR A 19 1.27 3.58 -17.87
C THR A 19 2.35 3.85 -16.83
N ARG A 20 3.41 3.02 -16.81
CA ARG A 20 4.51 3.06 -15.84
C ARG A 20 4.08 2.84 -14.39
N ILE A 21 2.95 2.16 -14.18
CA ILE A 21 2.60 1.62 -12.85
C ILE A 21 3.56 0.46 -12.52
N ALA A 22 3.99 -0.28 -13.53
CA ALA A 22 5.09 -1.23 -13.47
C ALA A 22 5.92 -1.14 -14.76
N GLY A 23 6.96 -1.97 -14.90
CA GLY A 23 7.97 -1.85 -15.94
C GLY A 23 8.99 -0.77 -15.58
N ASP A 24 9.38 0.04 -16.55
CA ASP A 24 10.26 1.21 -16.34
C ASP A 24 9.48 2.34 -15.64
N VAL A 25 9.54 2.37 -14.31
CA VAL A 25 8.80 3.30 -13.44
C VAL A 25 9.39 4.71 -13.47
N ALA A 26 8.85 5.70 -12.73
CA ALA A 26 9.47 7.03 -12.66
C ALA A 26 10.67 7.06 -11.69
N THR A 27 10.60 6.25 -10.64
CA THR A 27 11.59 6.18 -9.56
C THR A 27 12.98 5.76 -10.09
N PRO A 28 14.02 6.62 -9.90
CA PRO A 28 15.38 6.29 -10.32
C PRO A 28 16.05 5.26 -9.39
N ARG A 29 16.95 4.45 -9.96
CA ARG A 29 17.73 3.43 -9.24
C ARG A 29 18.52 4.01 -8.06
N GLU A 30 19.06 5.22 -8.21
CA GLU A 30 19.82 5.93 -7.19
C GLU A 30 18.94 6.28 -5.97
N ASN A 31 17.70 6.71 -6.23
CA ASN A 31 16.74 7.00 -5.18
C ASN A 31 16.39 5.71 -4.44
N ASN A 32 16.13 4.65 -5.20
CA ASN A 32 15.76 3.37 -4.65
C ASN A 32 16.84 2.78 -3.70
N LEU A 33 18.08 2.64 -4.20
CA LEU A 33 19.24 2.23 -3.39
C LEU A 33 19.49 3.17 -2.20
N SER A 34 19.24 4.47 -2.35
CA SER A 34 19.35 5.39 -1.21
C SER A 34 18.34 5.08 -0.13
N HIS A 35 17.10 4.68 -0.47
CA HIS A 35 16.07 4.35 0.51
C HIS A 35 16.39 3.03 1.21
N TYR A 36 16.85 2.02 0.46
CA TYR A 36 17.29 0.73 1.03
C TYR A 36 18.40 0.93 2.06
N ARG A 37 19.40 1.75 1.72
CA ARG A 37 20.51 2.08 2.62
C ARG A 37 20.06 2.85 3.86
N LYS A 38 19.10 3.79 3.72
CA LYS A 38 18.57 4.54 4.88
C LYS A 38 17.79 3.62 5.82
N LEU A 39 16.93 2.76 5.27
CA LEU A 39 16.25 1.72 6.05
C LEU A 39 17.28 0.86 6.79
N ALA A 40 18.30 0.37 6.10
CA ALA A 40 19.30 -0.52 6.67
C ALA A 40 20.18 0.12 7.74
N ASN A 41 20.42 1.43 7.63
CA ASN A 41 21.10 2.20 8.67
C ASN A 41 20.20 2.59 9.85
N GLY A 42 18.96 2.11 9.89
CA GLY A 42 18.04 2.34 10.99
C GLY A 42 17.30 3.68 10.96
N ASP A 43 17.23 4.34 9.79
CA ASP A 43 16.41 5.54 9.64
C ASP A 43 14.92 5.16 9.66
N ARG A 44 14.27 5.45 10.79
CA ARG A 44 12.88 5.12 11.06
C ARG A 44 11.88 5.78 10.10
N GLY A 45 12.29 6.85 9.41
CA GLY A 45 11.46 7.48 8.37
C GLY A 45 11.18 6.54 7.18
N PHE A 46 12.05 5.54 6.97
CA PHE A 46 11.93 4.55 5.89
C PHE A 46 11.36 3.21 6.36
N TRP A 47 11.00 3.09 7.62
CA TRP A 47 10.44 1.85 8.20
C TRP A 47 8.93 1.76 8.04
N LEU A 48 8.28 2.81 7.54
CA LEU A 48 6.84 2.83 7.27
C LEU A 48 6.01 2.33 8.47
N GLY A 49 6.33 2.80 9.68
CA GLY A 49 5.59 2.46 10.89
C GLY A 49 5.88 1.07 11.49
N LEU A 50 6.81 0.30 10.90
CA LEU A 50 7.27 -0.99 11.42
C LEU A 50 8.43 -0.85 12.42
N GLU A 51 8.68 -1.91 13.18
CA GLU A 51 9.84 -2.06 14.08
C GLU A 51 10.76 -3.19 13.58
N LEU A 52 11.73 -2.82 12.75
CA LEU A 52 12.64 -3.76 12.11
C LEU A 52 13.81 -4.19 13.00
N GLY A 53 14.15 -3.40 14.02
CA GLY A 53 15.31 -3.64 14.89
C GLY A 53 16.58 -3.79 14.06
N ASP A 54 17.38 -4.82 14.35
CA ASP A 54 18.64 -5.08 13.64
C ASP A 54 18.50 -6.10 12.49
N ARG A 55 17.28 -6.53 12.15
CA ARG A 55 17.05 -7.64 11.20
C ARG A 55 17.41 -7.31 9.76
N TRP A 56 17.33 -6.04 9.39
CA TRP A 56 17.55 -5.54 8.03
C TRP A 56 18.69 -4.53 7.99
N ASN A 57 19.82 -4.83 8.62
CA ASN A 57 20.96 -3.90 8.72
C ASN A 57 21.93 -3.93 7.53
N ASP A 58 21.67 -4.77 6.53
CA ASP A 58 22.43 -4.86 5.28
C ASP A 58 21.55 -4.43 4.09
N GLU A 59 22.04 -3.47 3.31
CA GLU A 59 21.39 -3.01 2.07
C GLU A 59 21.24 -4.14 1.04
N GLN A 60 22.17 -5.11 1.01
CA GLN A 60 22.10 -6.25 0.09
C GLN A 60 20.97 -7.22 0.43
N ASP A 61 20.71 -7.45 1.72
CA ASP A 61 19.59 -8.28 2.16
C ASP A 61 18.25 -7.61 1.79
N VAL A 62 18.17 -6.29 1.94
CA VAL A 62 17.01 -5.51 1.48
C VAL A 62 16.84 -5.64 -0.03
N LEU A 63 17.91 -5.44 -0.81
CA LEU A 63 17.88 -5.57 -2.27
C LEU A 63 17.43 -6.96 -2.72
N ALA A 64 17.87 -8.03 -2.03
CA ALA A 64 17.48 -9.40 -2.35
C ALA A 64 15.97 -9.63 -2.21
N VAL A 65 15.35 -9.14 -1.13
CA VAL A 65 13.88 -9.21 -0.97
C VAL A 65 13.18 -8.38 -2.04
N MET A 66 13.70 -7.21 -2.36
CA MET A 66 13.10 -6.35 -3.36
C MET A 66 13.19 -6.96 -4.76
N ALA A 67 14.29 -7.61 -5.10
CA ALA A 67 14.40 -8.36 -6.35
C ALA A 67 13.38 -9.51 -6.41
N GLU A 68 13.19 -10.24 -5.31
CA GLU A 68 12.21 -11.35 -5.24
C GLU A 68 10.76 -10.86 -5.33
N ARG A 69 10.42 -9.79 -4.62
CA ARG A 69 9.02 -9.36 -4.39
C ARG A 69 8.54 -8.28 -5.33
N VAL A 70 9.45 -7.45 -5.81
CA VAL A 70 9.17 -6.28 -6.66
C VAL A 70 9.72 -6.48 -8.06
N GLY A 71 10.78 -7.28 -8.23
CA GLY A 71 11.41 -7.51 -9.53
C GLY A 71 12.32 -6.35 -9.98
N VAL A 72 12.89 -5.64 -9.02
CA VAL A 72 13.99 -4.70 -9.30
C VAL A 72 15.23 -5.48 -9.76
N ASN A 73 16.07 -4.86 -10.59
CA ASN A 73 17.38 -5.44 -10.96
C ASN A 73 18.22 -5.78 -9.70
N ASP A 74 18.67 -7.02 -9.60
CA ASP A 74 19.40 -7.61 -8.47
C ASP A 74 20.92 -7.37 -8.55
N ASP A 75 21.43 -6.85 -9.67
CA ASP A 75 22.84 -6.56 -9.87
C ASP A 75 23.31 -5.44 -8.93
N PRO A 76 24.19 -5.72 -7.96
CA PRO A 76 24.76 -4.70 -7.10
C PRO A 76 25.74 -3.79 -7.87
N GLU A 77 26.02 -3.95 -9.14
CA GLU A 77 26.78 -2.93 -9.89
C GLU A 77 25.85 -1.98 -10.67
N HIS A 78 24.54 -2.29 -10.74
CA HIS A 78 23.54 -1.39 -11.32
C HIS A 78 23.16 -0.28 -10.33
N ARG A 79 23.91 0.82 -10.39
CA ARG A 79 23.84 1.92 -9.41
C ARG A 79 23.09 3.17 -9.89
N TYR A 80 22.82 3.30 -11.19
CA TYR A 80 22.28 4.52 -11.79
C TYR A 80 21.29 4.23 -12.92
N GLY A 81 20.35 5.15 -13.13
CA GLY A 81 19.38 5.10 -14.22
C GLY A 81 17.96 4.74 -13.78
N GLN A 82 17.22 4.09 -14.68
CA GLN A 82 15.82 3.76 -14.43
C GLN A 82 15.71 2.49 -13.60
N ASP A 83 14.85 2.49 -12.58
CA ASP A 83 14.49 1.25 -11.88
C ASP A 83 13.25 0.58 -12.49
N THR A 84 12.99 -0.66 -12.06
CA THR A 84 11.92 -1.49 -12.59
C THR A 84 11.04 -2.09 -11.50
N ILE A 85 9.75 -2.19 -11.80
CA ILE A 85 8.82 -3.09 -11.09
C ILE A 85 8.39 -4.17 -12.07
N ASP A 86 8.47 -5.44 -11.71
CA ASP A 86 8.01 -6.52 -12.58
C ASP A 86 6.47 -6.52 -12.65
N PRO A 87 5.86 -6.27 -13.82
CA PRO A 87 4.40 -6.24 -13.97
C PRO A 87 3.74 -7.59 -13.63
N GLU A 88 4.43 -8.71 -13.83
CA GLU A 88 3.91 -10.04 -13.51
C GLU A 88 3.85 -10.27 -12.01
N LEU A 89 4.82 -9.74 -11.25
CA LEU A 89 4.80 -9.74 -9.79
C LEU A 89 3.71 -8.82 -9.24
N THR A 90 3.49 -7.65 -9.85
CA THR A 90 2.35 -6.77 -9.52
C THR A 90 1.02 -7.52 -9.68
N VAL A 91 0.79 -8.16 -10.83
CA VAL A 91 -0.46 -8.88 -11.09
C VAL A 91 -0.64 -10.08 -10.16
N ALA A 92 0.43 -10.84 -9.90
CA ALA A 92 0.39 -11.95 -8.95
C ALA A 92 0.09 -11.47 -7.51
N ALA A 93 0.61 -10.32 -7.09
CA ALA A 93 0.30 -9.74 -5.79
C ALA A 93 -1.15 -9.23 -5.71
N LEU A 94 -1.68 -8.65 -6.78
CA LEU A 94 -3.10 -8.30 -6.87
C LEU A 94 -4.00 -9.53 -6.72
N GLU A 95 -3.64 -10.68 -7.28
CA GLU A 95 -4.38 -11.94 -7.10
C GLU A 95 -4.33 -12.45 -5.65
N ARG A 96 -3.17 -12.33 -4.97
CA ARG A 96 -3.07 -12.63 -3.53
C ARG A 96 -3.95 -11.68 -2.70
N MET A 97 -3.90 -10.39 -3.00
CA MET A 97 -4.73 -9.38 -2.34
C MET A 97 -6.21 -9.66 -2.59
N ALA A 98 -6.61 -9.97 -3.82
CA ALA A 98 -7.98 -10.37 -4.16
C ALA A 98 -8.46 -11.57 -3.32
N GLY A 99 -7.60 -12.58 -3.13
CA GLY A 99 -7.89 -13.70 -2.24
C GLY A 99 -8.14 -13.27 -0.79
N ARG A 100 -7.39 -12.29 -0.26
CA ARG A 100 -7.61 -11.76 1.09
C ARG A 100 -8.86 -10.89 1.21
N LEU A 101 -9.16 -10.10 0.18
CA LEU A 101 -10.38 -9.28 0.11
C LEU A 101 -11.63 -10.17 0.04
N ARG A 102 -11.59 -11.27 -0.73
CA ARG A 102 -12.69 -12.25 -0.77
C ARG A 102 -12.97 -12.83 0.62
N LYS A 103 -11.94 -13.22 1.36
CA LYS A 103 -12.08 -13.70 2.76
C LYS A 103 -12.70 -12.63 3.67
N ALA A 104 -12.37 -11.35 3.45
CA ALA A 104 -12.97 -10.26 4.22
C ALA A 104 -14.48 -10.15 3.94
N ALA A 105 -14.87 -10.23 2.67
CA ALA A 105 -16.27 -10.22 2.25
C ALA A 105 -17.04 -11.43 2.78
N ASP A 106 -16.52 -12.65 2.60
CA ASP A 106 -17.14 -13.89 3.08
C ASP A 106 -17.36 -13.87 4.61
N GLY A 107 -16.45 -13.20 5.34
CA GLY A 107 -16.52 -13.05 6.80
C GLY A 107 -17.30 -11.83 7.29
N GLY A 108 -17.78 -10.95 6.39
CA GLY A 108 -18.40 -9.67 6.79
C GLY A 108 -17.50 -8.81 7.68
N GLN A 109 -16.19 -8.82 7.40
CA GLN A 109 -15.17 -8.21 8.27
C GLN A 109 -15.30 -6.69 8.40
N ARG A 110 -14.74 -6.13 9.49
CA ARG A 110 -14.52 -4.70 9.66
C ARG A 110 -13.24 -4.29 8.97
N VAL A 111 -13.35 -3.46 7.95
CA VAL A 111 -12.22 -3.08 7.10
C VAL A 111 -11.96 -1.59 7.23
N LEU A 112 -10.71 -1.22 7.47
CA LEU A 112 -10.27 0.16 7.47
C LEU A 112 -9.42 0.44 6.23
N PHE A 113 -9.70 1.56 5.56
CA PHE A 113 -8.96 2.02 4.40
C PHE A 113 -8.19 3.29 4.74
N ALA A 114 -6.94 3.37 4.32
CA ALA A 114 -6.12 4.56 4.50
C ALA A 114 -5.11 4.72 3.36
N THR A 115 -4.65 5.94 3.11
CA THR A 115 -3.59 6.18 2.14
C THR A 115 -2.65 7.28 2.59
N GLY A 116 -1.36 6.99 2.50
CA GLY A 116 -0.27 7.95 2.57
C GLY A 116 -0.01 8.63 1.24
N HIS A 117 -0.52 8.13 0.09
CA HIS A 117 -0.37 8.76 -1.23
C HIS A 117 -1.71 9.17 -1.88
N PRO A 118 -2.47 10.13 -1.31
CA PRO A 118 -3.82 10.44 -1.76
C PRO A 118 -3.92 10.95 -3.20
N GLY A 119 -2.85 11.49 -3.78
CA GLY A 119 -2.82 11.94 -5.17
C GLY A 119 -3.00 10.81 -6.19
N GLY A 120 -2.52 9.60 -5.87
CA GLY A 120 -2.57 8.43 -6.76
C GLY A 120 -3.59 7.39 -6.31
N LEU A 121 -3.53 6.99 -5.03
CA LEU A 121 -4.18 5.77 -4.55
C LEU A 121 -5.55 5.99 -3.89
N LEU A 122 -5.96 7.24 -3.64
CA LEU A 122 -7.23 7.53 -2.97
C LEU A 122 -8.43 6.87 -3.67
N ASP A 123 -8.49 6.93 -5.01
CA ASP A 123 -9.62 6.35 -5.76
C ASP A 123 -9.59 4.82 -5.79
N VAL A 124 -8.40 4.22 -5.75
CA VAL A 124 -8.20 2.76 -5.66
C VAL A 124 -8.79 2.24 -4.35
N HIS A 125 -8.41 2.88 -3.23
CA HIS A 125 -8.93 2.55 -1.91
C HIS A 125 -10.43 2.82 -1.82
N ARG A 126 -10.91 3.97 -2.31
CA ARG A 126 -12.35 4.30 -2.32
C ARG A 126 -13.18 3.26 -3.08
N ALA A 127 -12.73 2.85 -4.27
CA ALA A 127 -13.44 1.86 -5.07
C ALA A 127 -13.48 0.50 -4.37
N THR A 128 -12.37 0.12 -3.74
CA THR A 128 -12.28 -1.14 -2.98
C THR A 128 -13.16 -1.12 -1.72
N ALA A 129 -13.18 -0.01 -0.98
CA ALA A 129 -14.06 0.20 0.17
C ALA A 129 -15.54 0.10 -0.22
N ALA A 130 -15.93 0.75 -1.33
CA ALA A 130 -17.30 0.69 -1.85
C ALA A 130 -17.71 -0.74 -2.21
N ALA A 131 -16.82 -1.51 -2.84
CA ALA A 131 -17.08 -2.89 -3.24
C ALA A 131 -17.23 -3.83 -2.02
N LEU A 132 -16.35 -3.72 -1.02
CA LEU A 132 -16.48 -4.50 0.22
C LEU A 132 -17.74 -4.13 1.02
N ARG A 133 -18.09 -2.84 1.08
CA ARG A 133 -19.35 -2.40 1.69
C ARG A 133 -20.56 -3.02 0.99
N ALA A 134 -20.56 -3.03 -0.34
CA ALA A 134 -21.64 -3.66 -1.12
C ALA A 134 -21.71 -5.18 -0.88
N ALA A 135 -20.58 -5.82 -0.58
CA ALA A 135 -20.49 -7.23 -0.21
C ALA A 135 -20.83 -7.52 1.27
N GLY A 136 -21.15 -6.50 2.07
CA GLY A 136 -21.60 -6.65 3.46
C GLY A 136 -20.54 -6.46 4.54
N CYS A 137 -19.32 -6.02 4.19
CA CYS A 137 -18.32 -5.61 5.18
C CYS A 137 -18.72 -4.30 5.88
N GLU A 138 -18.31 -4.16 7.14
CA GLU A 138 -18.33 -2.88 7.83
C GLU A 138 -17.08 -2.09 7.42
N ILE A 139 -17.26 -0.87 6.89
CA ILE A 139 -16.12 0.03 6.64
C ILE A 139 -15.97 0.96 7.85
N VAL A 140 -14.82 0.88 8.52
CA VAL A 140 -14.58 1.54 9.79
C VAL A 140 -14.61 3.06 9.63
N VAL A 141 -15.48 3.72 10.38
CA VAL A 141 -15.50 5.19 10.51
C VAL A 141 -14.54 5.60 11.62
N ILE A 142 -13.56 6.45 11.34
CA ILE A 142 -12.56 6.84 12.34
C ILE A 142 -13.15 7.79 13.41
N PRO A 143 -12.59 7.83 14.63
CA PRO A 143 -12.89 8.89 15.59
C PRO A 143 -12.60 10.29 15.02
N GLU A 144 -13.40 11.28 15.42
CA GLU A 144 -13.18 12.69 15.04
C GLU A 144 -12.05 13.34 15.86
N GLY A 145 -11.48 14.42 15.33
CA GLY A 145 -10.51 15.26 16.06
C GLY A 145 -9.12 14.64 16.22
N LEU A 146 -8.79 13.61 15.42
CA LEU A 146 -7.48 12.98 15.43
C LEU A 146 -6.41 13.87 14.78
N THR A 147 -5.25 13.95 15.41
CA THR A 147 -4.13 14.80 14.99
C THR A 147 -2.81 14.06 15.12
N THR A 148 -1.85 14.43 14.29
CA THR A 148 -0.43 14.10 14.39
C THR A 148 0.40 15.39 14.39
N GLU A 149 1.73 15.29 14.48
CA GLU A 149 2.61 16.45 14.31
C GLU A 149 2.54 17.03 12.89
N GLU A 150 2.20 16.22 11.88
CA GLU A 150 2.16 16.62 10.47
C GLU A 150 0.81 17.26 10.09
N GLY A 151 -0.29 16.89 10.77
CA GLY A 151 -1.61 17.41 10.43
C GLY A 151 -2.77 16.68 11.06
N TYR A 152 -3.95 16.87 10.48
CA TYR A 152 -5.20 16.26 10.90
C TYR A 152 -5.42 14.93 10.19
N VAL A 153 -5.90 13.93 10.92
CA VAL A 153 -6.34 12.67 10.31
C VAL A 153 -7.82 12.80 9.96
N GLN A 154 -8.12 12.82 8.67
CA GLN A 154 -9.47 12.98 8.12
C GLN A 154 -9.87 11.71 7.37
N GLN A 155 -11.16 11.54 7.13
CA GLN A 155 -11.67 10.44 6.30
C GLN A 155 -12.57 10.99 5.20
N PHE A 156 -12.19 10.74 3.95
CA PHE A 156 -12.96 11.13 2.77
C PHE A 156 -13.31 9.90 1.94
N ALA A 157 -14.59 9.78 1.59
CA ALA A 157 -15.09 8.65 0.80
C ALA A 157 -14.61 7.30 1.36
N ASP A 158 -14.73 7.14 2.68
CA ASP A 158 -14.33 5.96 3.46
C ASP A 158 -12.82 5.70 3.58
N VAL A 159 -11.96 6.56 3.03
CA VAL A 159 -10.50 6.43 3.09
C VAL A 159 -9.90 7.47 4.04
N SER A 160 -9.14 7.00 5.03
CA SER A 160 -8.38 7.86 5.94
C SER A 160 -7.16 8.45 5.25
N VAL A 161 -6.93 9.74 5.46
CA VAL A 161 -5.85 10.52 4.86
C VAL A 161 -5.30 11.54 5.86
N LEU A 162 -4.09 12.02 5.60
CA LEU A 162 -3.53 13.17 6.30
C LEU A 162 -3.93 14.46 5.57
N GLU A 163 -4.48 15.42 6.31
CA GLU A 163 -4.86 16.75 5.82
C GLU A 163 -4.08 17.83 6.57
N HIS A 164 -3.58 18.80 5.81
CA HIS A 164 -2.97 20.00 6.37
C HIS A 164 -3.16 21.19 5.41
N GLY A 165 -3.70 22.29 5.92
CA GLY A 165 -3.83 23.54 5.17
C GLY A 165 -4.76 23.45 3.96
N ALA A 166 -5.89 22.73 4.08
CA ALA A 166 -6.85 22.45 3.02
C ALA A 166 -6.29 21.61 1.85
N SER A 167 -5.20 20.87 2.09
CA SER A 167 -4.59 19.95 1.13
C SER A 167 -4.51 18.55 1.73
N LEU A 168 -4.62 17.53 0.90
CA LEU A 168 -4.30 16.14 1.28
C LEU A 168 -2.80 15.91 1.10
N TRP A 169 -2.14 15.42 2.13
CA TRP A 169 -0.68 15.32 2.17
C TRP A 169 -0.19 13.90 1.90
N HIS A 170 0.94 13.82 1.19
CA HIS A 170 1.73 12.60 1.14
C HIS A 170 2.45 12.41 2.48
N THR A 171 2.35 11.23 3.08
CA THR A 171 3.13 10.87 4.26
C THR A 171 3.56 9.41 4.26
N HIS A 172 4.81 9.19 4.68
CA HIS A 172 5.38 7.86 4.95
C HIS A 172 5.20 7.46 6.43
N SER A 173 4.68 8.37 7.26
CA SER A 173 4.55 8.20 8.71
C SER A 173 3.45 7.21 9.09
N GLY A 174 3.72 6.39 10.11
CA GLY A 174 2.72 5.51 10.73
C GLY A 174 1.89 6.18 11.84
N GLU A 175 2.25 7.39 12.25
CA GLU A 175 1.55 8.11 13.33
C GLU A 175 0.05 8.37 13.05
N PRO A 176 -0.40 8.63 11.80
CA PRO A 176 -1.83 8.74 11.51
C PRO A 176 -2.62 7.46 11.80
N MET A 177 -2.10 6.29 11.41
CA MET A 177 -2.74 5.00 11.71
C MET A 177 -2.74 4.73 13.21
N LYS A 178 -1.63 5.03 13.90
CA LYS A 178 -1.54 4.96 15.36
C LYS A 178 -2.60 5.80 16.06
N ALA A 179 -2.82 7.02 15.59
CA ALA A 179 -3.85 7.90 16.13
C ALA A 179 -5.25 7.29 15.98
N ILE A 180 -5.54 6.66 14.83
CA ILE A 180 -6.81 5.96 14.60
C ILE A 180 -7.00 4.78 15.53
N LEU A 181 -6.05 3.82 15.55
CA LEU A 181 -6.17 2.60 16.34
C LEU A 181 -6.28 2.94 17.84
N THR A 182 -5.43 3.83 18.33
CA THR A 182 -5.51 4.35 19.71
C THR A 182 -6.84 5.05 20.00
N GLY A 183 -7.36 5.81 19.04
CA GLY A 183 -8.64 6.50 19.16
C GLY A 183 -9.83 5.55 19.26
N LEU A 184 -9.82 4.47 18.47
CA LEU A 184 -10.85 3.42 18.53
C LEU A 184 -10.86 2.74 19.90
N GLU A 185 -9.69 2.34 20.40
CA GLU A 185 -9.56 1.71 21.72
C GLU A 185 -10.05 2.63 22.84
N ARG A 186 -9.65 3.91 22.82
CA ARG A 186 -10.09 4.91 23.82
C ARG A 186 -11.60 5.13 23.80
N ALA A 187 -12.22 5.03 22.64
CA ALA A 187 -13.67 5.11 22.49
C ALA A 187 -14.40 3.81 22.85
N GLY A 188 -13.69 2.75 23.26
CA GLY A 188 -14.26 1.42 23.51
C GLY A 188 -14.84 0.78 22.24
N ARG A 189 -14.39 1.22 21.07
CA ARG A 189 -14.81 0.70 19.76
C ARG A 189 -13.88 -0.44 19.35
N PRO A 190 -14.40 -1.45 18.65
CA PRO A 190 -13.55 -2.51 18.15
C PRO A 190 -12.53 -2.01 17.13
N LEU A 191 -11.37 -2.66 17.10
CA LEU A 191 -10.38 -2.50 16.04
C LEU A 191 -10.87 -3.15 14.72
N PRO A 192 -10.35 -2.70 13.56
CA PRO A 192 -10.59 -3.38 12.29
C PRO A 192 -10.05 -4.82 12.30
N ASP A 193 -10.72 -5.71 11.56
CA ASP A 193 -10.26 -7.06 11.28
C ASP A 193 -9.31 -7.11 10.07
N LEU A 194 -9.29 -6.06 9.24
CA LEU A 194 -8.40 -5.88 8.11
C LEU A 194 -8.10 -4.39 7.90
N VAL A 195 -6.84 -4.06 7.64
CA VAL A 195 -6.44 -2.77 7.07
C VAL A 195 -6.00 -2.96 5.62
N VAL A 196 -6.54 -2.13 4.73
CA VAL A 196 -6.10 -2.01 3.33
C VAL A 196 -5.53 -0.60 3.17
N ALA A 197 -4.21 -0.48 3.04
CA ALA A 197 -3.55 0.81 3.04
C ALA A 197 -2.26 0.85 2.21
N ASP A 198 -1.43 1.87 2.40
CA ASP A 198 -0.09 2.01 1.81
C ASP A 198 0.83 2.78 2.78
N HIS A 199 2.14 2.79 2.48
CA HIS A 199 3.19 3.41 3.29
C HIS A 199 3.08 3.10 4.81
N GLY A 200 3.29 4.12 5.65
CA GLY A 200 3.25 4.05 7.10
C GLY A 200 1.92 3.60 7.68
N TRP A 201 0.83 3.78 6.95
CA TRP A 201 -0.50 3.37 7.39
C TRP A 201 -0.62 1.86 7.43
N ALA A 202 -0.20 1.17 6.35
CA ALA A 202 -0.20 -0.28 6.30
C ALA A 202 0.82 -0.88 7.27
N GLY A 203 2.04 -0.35 7.30
CA GLY A 203 3.10 -0.90 8.13
C GLY A 203 2.83 -0.74 9.64
N TYR A 204 2.30 0.40 10.08
CA TYR A 204 1.92 0.55 11.50
C TYR A 204 0.77 -0.38 11.90
N ALA A 205 -0.26 -0.53 11.06
CA ALA A 205 -1.36 -1.46 11.34
C ALA A 205 -0.86 -2.90 11.49
N ALA A 206 0.00 -3.34 10.56
CA ALA A 206 0.65 -4.64 10.60
C ALA A 206 1.49 -4.81 11.87
N GLN A 207 2.31 -3.82 12.21
CA GLN A 207 3.13 -3.81 13.43
C GLN A 207 2.30 -3.89 14.72
N HIS A 208 1.10 -3.29 14.70
CA HIS A 208 0.16 -3.32 15.81
C HIS A 208 -0.57 -4.69 15.93
N GLY A 209 -0.36 -5.61 14.98
CA GLY A 209 -0.98 -6.93 14.97
C GLY A 209 -2.35 -6.98 14.31
N VAL A 210 -2.71 -5.94 13.54
CA VAL A 210 -3.91 -5.98 12.69
C VAL A 210 -3.54 -6.57 11.33
N ASP A 211 -4.30 -7.57 10.90
CA ASP A 211 -4.22 -8.13 9.54
C ASP A 211 -4.19 -6.99 8.52
N SER A 212 -3.14 -6.94 7.69
CA SER A 212 -2.90 -5.81 6.79
C SER A 212 -2.45 -6.26 5.41
N VAL A 213 -2.93 -5.56 4.39
CA VAL A 213 -2.45 -5.64 3.00
C VAL A 213 -2.23 -4.22 2.47
N GLY A 214 -1.34 -4.04 1.51
CA GLY A 214 -1.12 -2.71 0.96
C GLY A 214 -0.37 -2.62 -0.34
N TYR A 215 -0.27 -1.40 -0.84
CA TYR A 215 0.50 -1.03 -2.03
C TYR A 215 1.80 -0.33 -1.61
N ALA A 216 2.88 -0.55 -2.36
CA ALA A 216 4.15 0.13 -2.15
C ALA A 216 4.94 0.26 -3.44
N ASP A 217 5.64 1.40 -3.59
CA ASP A 217 6.62 1.63 -4.66
C ASP A 217 7.93 0.89 -4.39
N CYS A 218 8.72 0.73 -5.45
CA CYS A 218 10.02 0.07 -5.42
C CYS A 218 11.01 0.73 -4.45
N ASN A 219 10.86 2.02 -4.12
CA ASN A 219 11.69 2.71 -3.12
C ASN A 219 11.14 2.66 -1.68
N ASP A 220 10.07 1.90 -1.45
CA ASP A 220 9.43 1.71 -0.15
C ASP A 220 9.55 0.25 0.33
N PRO A 221 10.78 -0.22 0.62
CA PRO A 221 11.05 -1.63 0.87
C PRO A 221 10.31 -2.21 2.08
N ALA A 222 10.02 -1.38 3.09
CA ALA A 222 9.62 -1.85 4.41
C ALA A 222 8.34 -2.72 4.41
N LEU A 223 7.37 -2.48 3.52
CA LEU A 223 6.18 -3.34 3.44
C LEU A 223 6.48 -4.72 2.85
N PHE A 224 7.40 -4.82 1.89
CA PHE A 224 7.84 -6.11 1.33
C PHE A 224 8.67 -6.90 2.34
N LEU A 225 9.50 -6.22 3.12
CA LEU A 225 10.21 -6.83 4.24
C LEU A 225 9.21 -7.38 5.28
N ALA A 226 8.17 -6.61 5.63
CA ALA A 226 7.11 -7.07 6.51
C ALA A 226 6.32 -8.25 5.95
N GLU A 227 6.07 -8.32 4.63
CA GLU A 227 5.49 -9.50 3.98
C GLU A 227 6.41 -10.71 4.09
N SER A 228 7.72 -10.53 3.89
CA SER A 228 8.72 -11.61 4.00
C SER A 228 8.81 -12.19 5.42
N GLU A 229 8.58 -11.35 6.45
CA GLU A 229 8.54 -11.74 7.86
C GLU A 229 7.17 -12.31 8.30
N GLY A 230 6.14 -12.18 7.46
CA GLY A 230 4.76 -12.55 7.79
C GLY A 230 4.03 -11.57 8.70
N THR A 231 4.61 -10.40 8.97
CA THR A 231 3.99 -9.30 9.73
C THR A 231 2.86 -8.65 8.93
N LEU A 232 3.04 -8.53 7.62
CA LEU A 232 2.05 -8.03 6.65
C LEU A 232 1.65 -9.16 5.69
N GLN A 233 0.39 -9.24 5.26
CA GLN A 233 -0.08 -10.41 4.50
C GLN A 233 0.24 -10.34 3.01
N VAL A 234 0.08 -9.16 2.39
CA VAL A 234 0.35 -8.94 0.96
C VAL A 234 0.79 -7.49 0.73
N ALA A 235 1.99 -7.29 0.16
CA ALA A 235 2.40 -6.03 -0.44
C ALA A 235 2.31 -6.15 -1.98
N VAL A 236 1.64 -5.19 -2.62
CA VAL A 236 1.50 -5.11 -4.07
C VAL A 236 2.49 -4.10 -4.61
N PRO A 237 3.51 -4.51 -5.40
CA PRO A 237 4.46 -3.58 -5.97
C PRO A 237 3.85 -2.78 -7.10
N LEU A 238 3.91 -1.46 -7.02
CA LEU A 238 3.49 -0.52 -8.07
C LEU A 238 4.11 0.86 -7.84
N ASP A 239 4.34 1.62 -8.90
CA ASP A 239 4.59 3.06 -8.82
C ASP A 239 3.27 3.72 -8.39
N ASP A 240 3.29 4.40 -7.24
CA ASP A 240 2.11 5.03 -6.65
C ASP A 240 1.87 6.47 -7.15
N HIS A 241 2.77 6.99 -7.99
CA HIS A 241 2.73 8.32 -8.58
C HIS A 241 2.88 8.33 -10.11
N VAL A 242 1.84 7.89 -10.80
CA VAL A 242 1.78 8.00 -12.27
C VAL A 242 1.12 9.29 -12.76
N VAL A 243 1.39 9.63 -14.02
CA VAL A 243 0.92 10.87 -14.69
C VAL A 243 -0.60 11.11 -14.56
N SER A 244 -1.39 10.04 -14.58
CA SER A 244 -2.83 10.11 -14.39
C SER A 244 -3.31 9.07 -13.38
N PRO A 245 -3.96 9.45 -12.27
CA PRO A 245 -4.56 8.51 -11.33
C PRO A 245 -5.61 7.59 -11.97
N ARG A 246 -6.17 7.98 -13.14
CA ARG A 246 -7.09 7.14 -13.92
C ARG A 246 -6.44 5.89 -14.49
N TYR A 247 -5.10 5.84 -14.55
CA TYR A 247 -4.38 4.64 -14.96
C TYR A 247 -4.53 3.49 -13.96
N TYR A 248 -4.94 3.74 -12.71
CA TYR A 248 -5.27 2.65 -11.79
C TYR A 248 -6.67 2.05 -12.02
N ASP A 249 -7.50 2.64 -12.90
CA ASP A 249 -8.87 2.17 -13.12
C ASP A 249 -8.88 0.69 -13.60
N PRO A 250 -8.13 0.27 -14.65
CA PRO A 250 -8.11 -1.14 -15.09
C PRO A 250 -7.55 -2.10 -14.05
N MET A 251 -6.52 -1.68 -13.30
CA MET A 251 -5.95 -2.44 -12.18
C MET A 251 -6.99 -2.68 -11.10
N THR A 252 -7.73 -1.64 -10.74
CA THR A 252 -8.82 -1.71 -9.74
C THR A 252 -9.93 -2.64 -10.23
N ALA A 253 -10.35 -2.53 -11.50
CA ALA A 253 -11.35 -3.46 -12.07
C ALA A 253 -10.89 -4.92 -12.02
N TYR A 254 -9.62 -5.18 -12.32
CA TYR A 254 -9.03 -6.52 -12.24
C TYR A 254 -9.08 -7.04 -10.82
N LEU A 255 -8.54 -6.30 -9.84
CA LEU A 255 -8.53 -6.65 -8.42
C LEU A 255 -9.94 -7.02 -7.92
N LEU A 256 -10.93 -6.17 -8.20
CA LEU A 256 -12.31 -6.40 -7.75
C LEU A 256 -12.97 -7.59 -8.46
N THR A 257 -12.67 -7.82 -9.73
CA THR A 257 -13.18 -9.00 -10.45
C THR A 257 -12.58 -10.28 -9.89
N GLU A 258 -11.26 -10.30 -9.71
CA GLU A 258 -10.57 -11.43 -9.10
C GLU A 258 -11.07 -11.67 -7.67
N ALA A 259 -11.37 -10.63 -6.90
CA ALA A 259 -11.93 -10.78 -5.55
C ALA A 259 -13.40 -11.26 -5.54
N GLY A 260 -14.10 -11.28 -6.68
CA GLY A 260 -15.53 -11.57 -6.76
C GLY A 260 -16.41 -10.46 -6.19
N LEU A 261 -15.95 -9.21 -6.27
CA LEU A 261 -16.58 -8.00 -5.69
C LEU A 261 -17.13 -7.05 -6.76
N LYS A 262 -17.39 -7.55 -7.98
CA LYS A 262 -18.00 -6.80 -9.08
C LYS A 262 -19.49 -7.05 -9.19
#